data_AF-A0A9Q4FMP1-F1
#
_entry.id   AF-A0A9Q4FMP1-F1
#
_cell.length_a   1.000
_cell.length_b   1.000
_cell.length_c   1.000
_cell.angle_alpha   90.00
_cell.angle_beta   90.00
_cell.angle_gamma   90.00
#
_symmetry.space_group_name_H-M   'P 1'
#
loop_
_entity.id
_entity.type
_entity.pdbx_description
1 polymer ?
#
loop_
_entity_poly.entity_id
_entity_poly.type
_entity_poly.pdbx_seq_one_letter_code
_entity_poly.pdbx_strand_id
1 'polypeptide(L)'
;MPKDKDRNKEFNKLNKKYGLTEYSLHKYVKPMQHYFKKNIDSFTAQKIATRAFRAFEKYMFLESKKVYFKKYGELNSLEGKSNGTGIKFQDDKLVWNKLEILAIIKKSDEYAQMALENKIKYCRI
;
A
#
# COMPACT_ATOMS: atom_id res chain seq x y z
N MET A 1 15.97 -24.49 -15.31
CA MET A 1 14.61 -24.81 -15.81
C MET A 1 14.10 -23.67 -16.69
N PRO A 2 13.60 -23.98 -17.91
CA PRO A 2 12.96 -22.99 -18.78
C PRO A 2 11.78 -22.28 -18.10
N LYS A 3 11.41 -21.08 -18.56
CA LYS A 3 10.20 -20.38 -18.07
C LYS A 3 8.96 -21.08 -18.63
N ASP A 4 8.36 -21.98 -17.86
CA ASP A 4 7.11 -22.66 -18.22
C ASP A 4 6.05 -22.55 -17.09
N LYS A 5 4.82 -22.99 -17.41
CA LYS A 5 3.66 -22.90 -16.50
C LYS A 5 3.83 -23.79 -15.27
N ASP A 6 4.41 -24.98 -15.43
CA ASP A 6 4.55 -25.96 -14.35
C ASP A 6 5.57 -25.52 -13.31
N ARG A 7 6.71 -24.98 -13.77
CA ARG A 7 7.71 -24.37 -12.90
C ARG A 7 7.11 -23.22 -12.08
N ASN A 8 6.33 -22.33 -12.71
CA ASN A 8 5.68 -21.23 -11.99
C ASN A 8 4.67 -21.73 -10.95
N LYS A 9 3.97 -22.84 -11.24
CA LYS A 9 3.06 -23.49 -10.30
C LYS A 9 3.81 -24.07 -9.09
N GLU A 10 4.94 -24.74 -9.31
CA GLU A 10 5.78 -25.27 -8.22
C GLU A 10 6.40 -24.15 -7.36
N PHE A 11 6.90 -23.08 -7.97
CA PHE A 11 7.34 -21.89 -7.22
C PHE A 11 6.22 -21.30 -6.35
N ASN A 12 5.01 -21.17 -6.90
CA ASN A 12 3.87 -20.67 -6.13
C ASN A 12 3.49 -21.61 -4.97
N LYS A 13 3.54 -22.94 -5.17
CA LYS A 13 3.33 -23.92 -4.10
C LYS A 13 4.37 -23.76 -2.98
N LEU A 14 5.64 -23.63 -3.33
CA LEU A 14 6.72 -23.40 -2.37
C LEU A 14 6.52 -22.07 -1.63
N ASN A 15 6.24 -20.98 -2.34
CA ASN A 15 5.98 -19.68 -1.73
C ASN A 15 4.82 -19.75 -0.73
N LYS A 16 3.72 -20.42 -1.08
CA LYS A 16 2.60 -20.65 -0.16
C LYS A 16 3.02 -21.49 1.07
N LYS A 17 3.75 -22.59 0.85
CA LYS A 17 4.23 -23.48 1.91
C LYS A 17 5.09 -22.75 2.94
N TYR A 18 5.96 -21.85 2.49
CA TYR A 18 6.87 -21.09 3.36
C TYR A 18 6.36 -19.70 3.75
N GLY A 19 5.12 -19.34 3.38
CA GLY A 19 4.55 -18.03 3.72
C GLY A 19 5.19 -16.84 2.98
N LEU A 20 5.82 -17.07 1.83
CA LEU A 20 6.44 -16.05 0.98
C LEU A 20 5.43 -15.49 -0.03
N THR A 21 4.27 -15.06 0.45
CA THR A 21 3.23 -14.43 -0.38
C THR A 21 2.81 -13.09 0.20
N GLU A 22 2.28 -12.21 -0.65
CA GLU A 22 1.71 -10.93 -0.20
C GLU A 22 0.66 -11.13 0.90
N TYR A 23 -0.22 -12.12 0.71
CA TYR A 23 -1.27 -12.46 1.66
C TYR A 23 -0.70 -12.91 3.02
N SER A 24 0.37 -13.70 3.02
CA SER A 24 1.08 -14.08 4.24
C SER A 24 1.60 -12.86 5.00
N LEU A 25 2.12 -11.86 4.27
CA LEU A 25 2.59 -10.62 4.88
C LEU A 25 1.44 -9.74 5.39
N HIS A 26 0.28 -9.73 4.72
CA HIS A 26 -0.92 -9.08 5.25
C HIS A 26 -1.37 -9.70 6.58
N LYS A 27 -1.31 -11.03 6.70
CA LYS A 27 -1.60 -11.72 7.97
C LYS A 27 -0.57 -11.37 9.05
N TYR A 28 0.71 -11.29 8.68
CA TYR A 28 1.80 -10.97 9.60
C TYR A 28 1.68 -9.56 10.21
N VAL A 29 1.29 -8.55 9.42
CA VAL A 29 1.17 -7.16 9.92
C VAL A 29 -0.07 -6.91 10.78
N LYS A 30 -1.06 -7.81 10.76
CA LYS A 30 -2.33 -7.63 11.50
C LYS A 30 -2.16 -7.34 13.01
N PRO A 31 -1.39 -8.12 13.80
CA PRO A 31 -1.18 -7.81 15.21
C PRO A 31 -0.47 -6.45 15.44
N MET A 32 0.47 -6.08 14.56
CA MET A 32 1.14 -4.78 14.62
C MET A 32 0.15 -3.65 14.35
N GLN A 33 -0.71 -3.79 13.34
CA GLN A 33 -1.77 -2.82 13.06
C GLN A 33 -2.70 -2.66 14.26
N HIS A 34 -3.08 -3.74 14.94
CA HIS A 34 -3.93 -3.65 16.14
C HIS A 34 -3.28 -2.81 17.25
N TYR A 35 -1.97 -2.94 17.44
CA TYR A 35 -1.21 -2.08 18.36
C TYR A 35 -1.22 -0.61 17.92
N PHE A 36 -1.02 -0.34 16.62
CA PHE A 36 -0.97 1.02 16.05
C PHE A 36 -2.32 1.55 15.54
N LYS A 37 -3.45 0.92 15.89
CA LYS A 37 -4.77 1.16 15.27
C LYS A 37 -5.28 2.59 15.34
N LYS A 38 -4.78 3.37 16.32
CA LYS A 38 -5.12 4.79 16.47
C LYS A 38 -4.60 5.64 15.30
N ASN A 39 -3.47 5.23 14.72
CA ASN A 39 -2.75 6.00 13.70
C ASN A 39 -2.75 5.30 12.34
N ILE A 40 -2.83 3.97 12.30
CA ILE A 40 -2.78 3.19 11.06
C ILE A 40 -4.04 2.32 10.95
N ASP A 41 -4.87 2.58 9.94
CA ASP A 41 -6.03 1.72 9.64
C ASP A 41 -5.61 0.41 8.96
N SER A 42 -6.53 -0.55 8.89
CA SER A 42 -6.27 -1.89 8.36
C SER A 42 -5.88 -1.90 6.88
N PHE A 43 -6.44 -1.02 6.05
CA PHE A 43 -6.11 -0.95 4.63
C PHE A 43 -4.76 -0.29 4.40
N THR A 44 -4.44 0.77 5.14
CA THR A 44 -3.08 1.37 5.06
C THR A 44 -2.02 0.38 5.53
N ALA A 45 -2.27 -0.40 6.59
CA ALA A 45 -1.36 -1.48 7.01
C ALA A 45 -1.16 -2.55 5.92
N GLN A 46 -2.24 -2.97 5.25
CA GLN A 46 -2.13 -3.88 4.09
C GLN A 46 -1.29 -3.26 2.98
N LYS A 47 -1.45 -1.97 2.67
CA LYS A 47 -0.67 -1.27 1.64
C LYS A 47 0.81 -1.15 2.00
N ILE A 48 1.14 -0.93 3.28
CA ILE A 48 2.52 -1.00 3.78
C ILE A 48 3.09 -2.40 3.57
N ALA A 49 2.34 -3.45 3.94
CA ALA A 49 2.74 -4.83 3.71
C ALA A 49 2.94 -5.13 2.21
N THR A 50 2.00 -4.73 1.34
CA THR A 50 2.14 -4.84 -0.12
C THR A 50 3.44 -4.19 -0.62
N ARG A 51 3.77 -2.98 -0.13
CA ARG A 51 4.99 -2.27 -0.52
C ARG A 51 6.25 -3.03 -0.08
N ALA A 52 6.27 -3.54 1.14
CA ALA A 52 7.36 -4.35 1.65
C ALA A 52 7.50 -5.67 0.86
N PHE A 53 6.38 -6.35 0.58
CA PHE A 53 6.37 -7.57 -0.22
C PHE A 53 6.91 -7.33 -1.62
N ARG A 54 6.49 -6.27 -2.32
CA ARG A 54 6.99 -5.95 -3.67
C ARG A 54 8.50 -5.73 -3.71
N ALA A 55 9.08 -5.11 -2.68
CA ALA A 55 10.53 -4.94 -2.61
C ALA A 55 11.24 -6.29 -2.44
N PHE A 56 10.70 -7.15 -1.57
CA PHE A 56 11.18 -8.51 -1.37
C PHE A 56 10.99 -9.41 -2.59
N GLU A 57 9.85 -9.30 -3.28
CA GLU A 57 9.52 -10.05 -4.49
C GLU A 57 10.51 -9.77 -5.62
N LYS A 58 10.84 -8.50 -5.86
CA LYS A 58 11.89 -8.12 -6.81
C LYS A 58 13.24 -8.75 -6.48
N TYR A 59 13.57 -8.84 -5.18
CA TYR A 59 14.80 -9.48 -4.74
C TYR A 59 14.75 -11.00 -4.98
N MET A 60 13.65 -11.66 -4.63
CA MET A 60 13.44 -13.10 -4.87
C MET A 60 13.57 -13.47 -6.36
N PHE A 61 13.07 -12.62 -7.26
CA PHE A 61 13.12 -12.86 -8.70
C PHE A 61 14.38 -12.32 -9.38
N LEU A 62 15.38 -11.90 -8.61
CA LEU A 62 16.65 -11.36 -9.11
C LEU A 62 16.48 -10.11 -10.00
N GLU A 63 15.38 -9.39 -9.84
CA GLU A 63 15.11 -8.10 -10.49
C GLU A 63 15.74 -6.94 -9.71
N SER A 64 16.14 -7.17 -8.46
CA SER A 64 16.87 -6.21 -7.64
C SER A 64 18.05 -6.89 -6.93
N LYS A 65 19.12 -6.12 -6.72
CA LYS A 65 20.34 -6.61 -6.02
C LYS A 65 20.20 -6.59 -4.50
N LYS A 66 19.33 -5.72 -3.96
CA LYS A 66 19.20 -5.46 -2.52
C LYS A 66 17.85 -4.83 -2.18
N VAL A 67 17.35 -5.15 -0.99
CA VAL A 67 16.19 -4.48 -0.37
C VAL A 67 16.67 -3.38 0.58
N TYR A 68 16.10 -2.19 0.48
CA TYR A 68 16.35 -1.08 1.40
C TYR A 68 15.16 -0.88 2.33
N PHE A 69 15.41 -0.96 3.62
CA PHE A 69 14.40 -0.70 4.65
C PHE A 69 14.26 0.79 4.87
N LYS A 70 13.02 1.22 5.18
CA LYS A 70 12.76 2.58 5.66
C LYS A 70 13.29 2.72 7.08
N LYS A 71 14.12 3.72 7.33
CA LYS A 71 14.57 4.03 8.69
C LYS A 71 13.44 4.69 9.48
N TYR A 72 13.62 4.72 10.80
CA TYR A 72 12.75 5.49 11.68
C TYR A 72 12.69 6.95 11.21
N GLY A 73 11.49 7.52 11.14
CA GLY A 73 11.28 8.90 10.68
C GLY A 73 11.34 9.11 9.16
N GLU A 74 11.59 8.09 8.33
CA GLU A 74 11.70 8.24 6.87
C GLU A 74 10.48 7.71 6.08
N LEU A 75 9.40 7.35 6.78
CA LEU A 75 8.15 6.90 6.18
C LEU A 75 7.25 8.11 5.86
N ASN A 76 7.63 8.83 4.81
CA ASN A 76 7.02 10.12 4.44
C ASN A 76 5.87 10.02 3.45
N SER A 77 5.45 8.80 3.06
CA SER A 77 4.25 8.65 2.25
C SER A 77 3.57 7.31 2.46
N LEU A 78 2.24 7.37 2.57
CA LEU A 78 1.32 6.27 2.80
C LEU A 78 0.18 6.31 1.79
N GLU A 79 -0.32 5.12 1.45
CA GLU A 79 -1.33 4.95 0.42
C GLU A 79 -2.55 4.24 0.98
N GLY A 80 -3.74 4.77 0.71
CA GLY A 80 -5.01 4.11 0.96
C GLY A 80 -5.31 3.05 -0.11
N LYS A 81 -6.22 2.12 0.19
CA LYS A 81 -6.59 1.06 -0.77
C LYS A 81 -7.72 1.50 -1.72
N SER A 82 -8.59 2.37 -1.24
CA SER A 82 -9.72 2.95 -1.99
C SER A 82 -10.11 4.30 -1.36
N ASN A 83 -11.03 5.02 -1.98
CA ASN A 83 -11.63 6.22 -1.36
C ASN A 83 -12.74 5.90 -0.35
N GLY A 84 -13.12 4.63 -0.18
CA GLY A 84 -14.25 4.25 0.70
C GLY A 84 -13.86 4.04 2.16
N THR A 85 -12.57 3.81 2.46
CA THR A 85 -12.10 3.49 3.82
C THR A 85 -10.62 3.80 3.96
N GLY A 86 -10.18 4.15 5.18
CA GLY A 86 -8.78 4.47 5.47
C GLY A 86 -8.47 5.91 5.09
N ILE A 87 -7.44 6.11 4.26
CA ILE A 87 -7.10 7.42 3.68
C ILE A 87 -8.08 7.73 2.55
N LYS A 88 -8.97 8.69 2.76
CA LYS A 88 -10.01 9.09 1.81
C LYS A 88 -10.03 10.60 1.61
N PHE A 89 -10.58 11.01 0.49
CA PHE A 89 -10.91 12.39 0.18
C PHE A 89 -12.42 12.58 0.30
N GLN A 90 -12.82 13.55 1.10
CA GLN A 90 -14.21 13.89 1.40
C GLN A 90 -14.30 15.37 1.80
N ASP A 91 -15.28 16.10 1.26
CA ASP A 91 -15.56 17.50 1.62
C ASP A 91 -14.31 18.41 1.54
N ASP A 92 -13.58 18.33 0.43
CA ASP A 92 -12.31 19.04 0.17
C ASP A 92 -11.20 18.79 1.20
N LYS A 93 -11.29 17.66 1.91
CA LYS A 93 -10.30 17.23 2.90
C LYS A 93 -9.79 15.84 2.59
N LEU A 94 -8.52 15.63 2.88
CA LEU A 94 -7.99 14.30 3.13
C LEU A 94 -8.31 13.92 4.58
N VAL A 95 -9.06 12.84 4.76
CA VAL A 95 -9.48 12.30 6.04
C VAL A 95 -8.82 10.94 6.25
N TRP A 96 -8.20 10.76 7.40
CA TRP A 96 -7.59 9.49 7.80
C TRP A 96 -7.65 9.29 9.32
N ASN A 97 -8.44 8.31 9.79
CA ASN A 97 -8.73 8.15 11.22
C ASN A 97 -9.28 9.48 11.81
N LYS A 98 -8.52 10.12 12.70
CA LYS A 98 -8.85 11.44 13.29
C LYS A 98 -8.09 12.61 12.65
N LEU A 99 -7.27 12.33 11.65
CA LEU A 99 -6.54 13.34 10.89
C LEU A 99 -7.43 13.89 9.79
N GLU A 100 -7.59 15.20 9.76
CA GLU A 100 -8.22 15.94 8.68
C GLU A 100 -7.24 16.98 8.15
N ILE A 101 -7.00 16.98 6.85
CA ILE A 101 -6.11 17.93 6.18
C ILE A 101 -6.90 18.55 5.04
N LEU A 102 -7.03 19.88 5.03
CA LEU A 102 -7.64 20.60 3.92
C LEU A 102 -6.80 20.41 2.65
N ALA A 103 -7.44 19.98 1.57
CA ALA A 103 -6.81 19.94 0.27
C ALA A 103 -6.83 21.34 -0.33
N ILE A 104 -5.66 21.81 -0.78
CA ILE A 104 -5.55 23.12 -1.44
C ILE A 104 -5.87 22.91 -2.92
N ILE A 105 -7.10 23.23 -3.30
CA ILE A 105 -7.57 23.15 -4.69
C ILE A 105 -7.74 24.57 -5.21
N LYS A 106 -6.86 24.99 -6.12
CA LYS A 106 -6.93 26.34 -6.71
C LYS A 106 -8.05 26.39 -7.73
N LYS A 107 -8.84 27.47 -7.73
CA LYS A 107 -9.88 27.70 -8.75
C LYS A 107 -9.29 27.82 -10.17
N SER A 108 -8.05 28.28 -10.27
CA SER A 108 -7.31 28.39 -11.53
C SER A 108 -6.68 27.06 -12.00
N ASP A 109 -6.76 26.00 -11.22
CA ASP A 109 -6.21 24.69 -11.58
C ASP A 109 -7.29 23.84 -12.25
N GLU A 110 -7.51 24.09 -13.54
CA GLU A 110 -8.53 23.42 -14.34
C GLU A 110 -8.39 21.89 -14.32
N TYR A 111 -7.15 21.39 -14.28
CA TYR A 111 -6.88 19.95 -14.22
C TYR A 111 -7.37 19.36 -12.89
N ALA A 112 -7.06 19.99 -11.76
CA ALA A 112 -7.51 19.53 -10.46
C ALA A 112 -9.05 19.57 -10.35
N GLN A 113 -9.69 20.63 -10.87
CA GLN A 113 -11.16 20.73 -10.90
C GLN A 113 -11.78 19.57 -11.69
N MET A 114 -11.35 19.37 -12.94
CA MET A 114 -11.83 18.28 -13.81
C MET A 114 -11.55 16.89 -13.22
N ALA A 115 -10.38 16.70 -12.60
CA ALA A 115 -10.03 15.41 -11.99
C ALA A 115 -10.96 15.05 -10.81
N LEU A 116 -11.43 16.04 -10.05
CA LEU A 116 -12.31 15.83 -8.89
C LEU A 116 -13.77 15.59 -9.26
N GLU A 117 -14.18 15.91 -10.49
CA GLU A 117 -15.49 15.49 -11.04
C GLU A 117 -15.58 13.96 -11.24
N ASN A 118 -14.44 13.28 -11.26
CA ASN A 118 -14.34 11.85 -11.48
C ASN A 118 -14.20 11.07 -10.17
N LYS A 119 -14.54 9.78 -10.23
CA LYS A 119 -14.39 8.88 -9.07
C LYS A 119 -12.92 8.78 -8.65
N ILE A 120 -12.66 9.19 -7.41
CA ILE A 120 -11.35 9.03 -6.77
C ILE A 120 -11.08 7.53 -6.53
N LYS A 121 -9.97 7.03 -7.08
CA LYS A 121 -9.58 5.62 -6.94
C LYS A 121 -9.08 5.33 -5.53
N TYR A 122 -8.11 6.10 -5.05
CA TYR A 122 -7.52 6.04 -3.72
C TYR A 122 -6.76 7.34 -3.43
N CYS A 123 -6.48 7.61 -2.15
CA CYS A 123 -5.67 8.75 -1.72
C CYS A 123 -4.29 8.33 -1.23
N ARG A 124 -3.34 9.27 -1.26
CA ARG A 124 -2.02 9.15 -0.63
C ARG A 124 -1.76 10.39 0.21
N ILE A 125 -1.03 10.20 1.29
CA ILE A 125 -0.43 11.26 2.11
C ILE A 125 1.09 11.09 2.09
#